data_AF-A0A945CVE4-F1
#
_entry.id   AF-A0A945CVE4-F1
#
_cell.length_a   1.000
_cell.length_b   1.000
_cell.length_c   1.000
_cell.angle_alpha   90.00
_cell.angle_beta   90.00
_cell.angle_gamma   90.00
#
_symmetry.space_group_name_H-M   'P 1'
#
loop_
_entity.id
_entity.type
_entity.pdbx_description
1 polymer ?
#
loop_
_entity_poly.entity_id
_entity_poly.type
_entity_poly.pdbx_seq_one_letter_code
_entity_poly.pdbx_strand_id
1 'polypeptide(L)'
;ALFTASQLLADAPELLQQVVFYIVPRLNPDGAEFAVTTTGRVRSRTDEDERLPNCLYQEDVNEDGLILSMRQRHADGGFVVDPKDPRLMISRKSDSKGPFYRVLPEGLIHAWDGSDQIRQGGRSFDWNRNWSYDWRPEPEQFGAGDFPFSETEMRHMGQFMHGRPNLFGVLGYHTGPAAVLRPPSTGSDGDLDEGDVRIMEDLAEIAAGETGFPVIPVVKYHQERSRDINLRGHFHNFGYHHLGLFVFEFELGTMRNSAGMPTPEQMSVRSEEESEAQARRVLKWWDRQKKREPLFKPWKKWNHSQLGKVEIGGFLFPNLANPTLKDLQKIARGTYRFTLEHARRHPCVELEDVSVDAMGGQVYRIRARVANRGEFPTHVTNKGKGLRRLRPVRVEFHLAEGAALLSRQGHFELGHLSGVNGSRELEWFVEGTGGEIGEIRVLGGTGGNVKVRV
;
A
#
# COMPACT_ATOMS: atom_id res chain seq x y z
N ALA A 1 2.72 0.95 -10.33
CA ALA A 1 2.45 2.40 -10.45
C ALA A 1 2.69 2.96 -11.85
N LEU A 2 3.92 3.17 -12.32
CA LEU A 2 4.16 3.80 -13.65
C LEU A 2 3.60 2.99 -14.82
N PHE A 3 3.67 1.65 -14.75
CA PHE A 3 3.01 0.78 -15.72
C PHE A 3 1.50 1.08 -15.82
N THR A 4 0.80 1.11 -14.68
CA THR A 4 -0.62 1.49 -14.58
C THR A 4 -0.89 2.85 -15.22
N ALA A 5 -0.09 3.87 -14.90
CA ALA A 5 -0.25 5.21 -15.47
C ALA A 5 -0.15 5.19 -17.00
N SER A 6 0.85 4.49 -17.54
CA SER A 6 1.05 4.36 -18.98
C SER A 6 -0.08 3.59 -19.65
N GLN A 7 -0.59 2.52 -19.04
CA GLN A 7 -1.66 1.72 -19.63
C GLN A 7 -3.00 2.44 -19.60
N LEU A 8 -3.36 3.12 -18.50
CA LEU A 8 -4.60 3.91 -18.41
C LEU A 8 -4.73 4.90 -19.57
N LEU A 9 -3.64 5.59 -19.90
CA LEU A 9 -3.61 6.53 -21.03
C LEU A 9 -3.74 5.85 -22.39
N ALA A 10 -3.28 4.61 -22.50
CA ALA A 10 -3.25 3.86 -23.76
C ALA A 10 -4.58 3.15 -24.05
N ASP A 11 -5.25 2.60 -23.04
CA ASP A 11 -6.36 1.65 -23.24
C ASP A 11 -7.63 1.92 -22.40
N ALA A 12 -7.67 2.95 -21.55
CA ALA A 12 -8.83 3.27 -20.72
C ALA A 12 -9.36 4.72 -20.82
N PRO A 13 -9.42 5.35 -22.01
CA PRO A 13 -9.82 6.77 -22.14
C PRO A 13 -11.25 7.04 -21.67
N GLU A 14 -12.19 6.12 -21.87
CA GLU A 14 -13.58 6.26 -21.42
C GLU A 14 -13.67 6.29 -19.89
N LEU A 15 -12.93 5.41 -19.21
CA LEU A 15 -12.88 5.38 -17.75
C LEU A 15 -12.27 6.66 -17.18
N LEU A 16 -11.28 7.25 -17.87
CA LEU A 16 -10.64 8.51 -17.46
C LEU A 16 -11.56 9.74 -17.58
N GLN A 17 -12.69 9.65 -18.31
CA GLN A 17 -13.70 10.70 -18.32
C GLN A 17 -14.53 10.73 -17.03
N GLN A 18 -14.57 9.62 -16.30
CA GLN A 18 -15.42 9.42 -15.12
C GLN A 18 -14.62 9.30 -13.83
N VAL A 19 -13.43 8.70 -13.89
CA VAL A 19 -12.61 8.35 -12.71
C VAL A 19 -11.25 9.05 -12.78
N VAL A 20 -10.89 9.71 -11.67
CA VAL A 20 -9.56 10.30 -11.47
C VAL A 20 -8.64 9.31 -10.77
N PHE A 21 -7.49 9.01 -11.39
CA PHE A 21 -6.44 8.17 -10.79
C PHE A 21 -5.30 9.04 -10.25
N TYR A 22 -5.04 8.92 -8.94
CA TYR A 22 -3.87 9.52 -8.31
C TYR A 22 -2.78 8.46 -8.15
N ILE A 23 -1.71 8.57 -8.93
CA ILE A 23 -0.63 7.57 -8.97
C ILE A 23 0.63 8.16 -8.34
N VAL A 24 1.01 7.63 -7.18
CA VAL A 24 2.25 8.01 -6.49
C VAL A 24 3.27 6.89 -6.68
N PRO A 25 4.23 7.02 -7.62
CA PRO A 25 5.15 5.93 -7.94
C PRO A 25 6.21 5.69 -6.87
N ARG A 26 6.52 6.71 -6.07
CA ARG A 26 7.54 6.68 -5.04
C ARG A 26 7.06 7.54 -3.88
N LEU A 27 6.46 6.90 -2.86
CA LEU A 27 6.00 7.57 -1.64
C LEU A 27 7.18 8.06 -0.79
N ASN A 28 8.24 7.26 -0.76
CA ASN A 28 9.47 7.51 0.00
C ASN A 28 10.62 7.77 -0.98
N PRO A 29 10.83 9.03 -1.41
CA PRO A 29 11.89 9.37 -2.35
C PRO A 29 13.28 9.08 -1.79
N ASP A 30 13.55 9.48 -0.55
CA ASP A 30 14.87 9.44 0.07
C ASP A 30 15.33 8.00 0.35
N GLY A 31 14.48 7.20 1.00
CA GLY A 31 14.80 5.81 1.29
C GLY A 31 14.92 4.96 0.01
N ALA A 32 14.10 5.25 -1.01
CA ALA A 32 14.22 4.58 -2.30
C ALA A 32 15.52 4.96 -3.02
N GLU A 33 15.92 6.24 -3.00
CA GLU A 33 17.17 6.69 -3.61
C GLU A 33 18.38 6.06 -2.91
N PHE A 34 18.40 6.06 -1.57
CA PHE A 34 19.43 5.40 -0.77
C PHE A 34 19.55 3.92 -1.13
N ALA A 35 18.44 3.18 -1.12
CA ALA A 35 18.45 1.74 -1.40
C ALA A 35 18.87 1.42 -2.86
N VAL A 36 18.43 2.21 -3.84
CA VAL A 36 18.73 1.97 -5.27
C VAL A 36 20.18 2.32 -5.61
N THR A 37 20.71 3.41 -5.04
CA THR A 37 22.06 3.89 -5.38
C THR A 37 23.16 3.18 -4.60
N THR A 38 22.89 2.79 -3.35
CA THR A 38 23.90 2.20 -2.46
C THR A 38 23.67 0.73 -2.15
N THR A 39 22.49 0.17 -2.41
CA THR A 39 22.06 -1.15 -1.89
C THR A 39 21.97 -1.28 -0.37
N GLY A 40 22.17 -0.17 0.35
CA GLY A 40 21.99 -0.07 1.79
C GLY A 40 20.57 -0.42 2.23
N ARG A 41 20.44 -0.89 3.47
CA ARG A 41 19.17 -1.33 4.03
C ARG A 41 18.47 -0.18 4.73
N VAL A 42 17.27 0.13 4.27
CA VAL A 42 16.35 1.07 4.91
C VAL A 42 14.92 0.52 4.78
N ARG A 43 14.12 0.65 5.84
CA ARG A 43 12.70 0.26 5.80
C ARG A 43 11.85 1.38 5.21
N SER A 44 11.90 2.56 5.81
CA SER A 44 11.37 3.80 5.25
C SER A 44 12.36 4.94 5.44
N ARG A 45 12.74 5.20 6.69
CA ARG A 45 13.78 6.17 7.04
C ARG A 45 14.64 5.59 8.15
N THR A 46 15.92 5.95 8.17
CA THR A 46 16.80 5.75 9.33
C THR A 46 17.23 7.13 9.78
N ASP A 47 16.90 7.48 11.02
CA ASP A 47 17.35 8.71 11.63
C ASP A 47 18.71 8.46 12.30
N GLU A 48 19.71 9.23 11.88
CA GLU A 48 21.08 9.18 12.37
C GLU A 48 21.54 10.51 12.98
N ASP A 49 20.61 11.45 13.25
CA ASP A 49 20.92 12.78 13.78
C ASP A 49 21.68 12.69 15.12
N GLU A 50 21.33 11.71 15.95
CA GLU A 50 22.07 11.36 17.16
C GLU A 50 22.86 10.06 16.97
N ARG A 51 24.16 10.18 16.70
CA ARG A 51 25.04 9.01 16.65
C ARG A 51 25.40 8.53 18.05
N LEU A 52 24.90 7.36 18.42
CA LEU A 52 25.16 6.73 19.70
C LEU A 52 26.56 6.08 19.72
N PRO A 53 27.27 6.13 20.86
CA PRO A 53 28.56 5.46 20.99
C PRO A 53 28.43 3.95 20.88
N ASN A 54 29.48 3.33 20.35
CA ASN A 54 29.57 1.89 20.12
C ASN A 54 28.41 1.33 19.27
N CYS A 55 27.99 2.11 18.27
CA CYS A 55 26.99 1.73 17.27
C CYS A 55 27.59 1.77 15.87
N LEU A 56 27.31 0.73 15.07
CA LEU A 56 27.68 0.61 13.67
C LEU A 56 26.64 1.32 12.78
N TYR A 57 27.10 2.26 11.96
CA TYR A 57 26.31 2.99 10.99
C TYR A 57 26.70 2.56 9.58
N GLN A 58 25.71 2.38 8.71
CA GLN A 58 25.94 1.88 7.35
C GLN A 58 26.77 2.88 6.53
N GLU A 59 27.84 2.40 5.91
CA GLU A 59 28.76 3.21 5.10
C GLU A 59 29.49 2.31 4.10
N ASP A 60 29.75 2.82 2.89
CA ASP A 60 30.58 2.13 1.90
C ASP A 60 32.05 2.34 2.27
N VAL A 61 32.59 1.41 3.07
CA VAL A 61 33.95 1.54 3.62
C VAL A 61 35.03 1.16 2.62
N ASN A 62 34.65 0.61 1.46
CA ASN A 62 35.57 0.15 0.43
C ASN A 62 35.50 0.96 -0.88
N GLU A 63 34.61 1.95 -0.93
CA GLU A 63 34.42 2.91 -2.02
C GLU A 63 34.04 2.26 -3.37
N ASP A 64 33.31 1.13 -3.35
CA ASP A 64 32.81 0.47 -4.57
C ASP A 64 31.40 0.91 -5.00
N GLY A 65 30.85 1.90 -4.29
CA GLY A 65 29.52 2.47 -4.49
C GLY A 65 28.39 1.64 -3.87
N LEU A 66 28.69 0.57 -3.14
CA LEU A 66 27.71 -0.32 -2.52
C LEU A 66 27.93 -0.43 -1.00
N ILE A 67 26.83 -0.55 -0.27
CA ILE A 67 26.77 -0.90 1.14
C ILE A 67 26.25 -2.34 1.21
N LEU A 68 27.15 -3.28 1.50
CA LEU A 68 26.87 -4.71 1.54
C LEU A 68 26.84 -5.23 2.98
N SER A 69 27.22 -6.49 3.17
CA SER A 69 27.45 -7.07 4.49
C SER A 69 28.93 -7.34 4.68
N MET A 70 29.39 -7.24 5.93
CA MET A 70 30.68 -7.72 6.37
C MET A 70 30.52 -9.06 7.08
N ARG A 71 31.43 -10.00 6.82
CA ARG A 71 31.66 -11.14 7.70
C ARG A 71 33.06 -11.08 8.29
N GLN A 72 33.14 -11.23 9.61
CA GLN A 72 34.39 -11.18 10.36
C GLN A 72 34.58 -12.49 11.11
N ARG A 73 35.72 -13.14 10.94
CA ARG A 73 36.06 -14.31 11.74
C ARG A 73 36.16 -13.91 13.21
N HIS A 74 35.39 -14.56 14.06
CA HIS A 74 35.29 -14.21 15.48
C HIS A 74 34.97 -15.45 16.33
N ALA A 75 35.60 -15.62 17.49
CA ALA A 75 35.39 -16.82 18.33
C ALA A 75 33.92 -16.96 18.79
N ASP A 76 33.29 -15.82 19.10
CA ASP A 76 31.88 -15.74 19.51
C ASP A 76 30.91 -15.54 18.34
N GLY A 77 31.38 -15.75 17.11
CA GLY A 77 30.55 -15.63 15.92
C GLY A 77 29.34 -16.57 15.97
N GLY A 78 28.16 -16.02 15.67
CA GLY A 78 26.89 -16.77 15.60
C GLY A 78 26.68 -17.53 14.29
N PHE A 79 27.62 -17.43 13.33
CA PHE A 79 27.49 -18.03 12.01
C PHE A 79 28.70 -18.89 11.62
N VAL A 80 28.47 -19.87 10.75
CA VAL A 80 29.52 -20.60 10.01
C VAL A 80 29.29 -20.47 8.51
N VAL A 81 30.35 -20.68 7.72
CA VAL A 81 30.20 -20.82 6.28
C VAL A 81 29.40 -22.08 6.01
N ASP A 82 28.43 -21.94 5.12
CA ASP A 82 27.61 -23.03 4.70
C ASP A 82 28.41 -24.10 3.91
N PRO A 83 28.47 -25.37 4.37
CA PRO A 83 29.23 -26.41 3.68
C PRO A 83 28.65 -26.81 2.32
N LYS A 84 27.37 -26.54 2.03
CA LYS A 84 26.77 -26.88 0.72
C LYS A 84 26.85 -25.72 -0.29
N ASP A 85 27.05 -24.48 0.18
CA ASP A 85 27.26 -23.32 -0.69
C ASP A 85 28.06 -22.22 0.04
N PRO A 86 29.39 -22.11 -0.20
CA PRO A 86 30.28 -21.25 0.60
C PRO A 86 30.02 -19.74 0.47
N ARG A 87 29.07 -19.34 -0.39
CA ARG A 87 28.53 -17.98 -0.47
C ARG A 87 27.68 -17.62 0.76
N LEU A 88 27.02 -18.59 1.37
CA LEU A 88 26.07 -18.38 2.45
C LEU A 88 26.71 -18.53 3.83
N MET A 89 26.12 -17.81 4.78
CA MET A 89 26.38 -17.94 6.21
C MET A 89 25.15 -18.57 6.85
N ILE A 90 25.36 -19.61 7.65
CA ILE A 90 24.29 -20.34 8.35
C ILE A 90 24.48 -20.25 9.85
N SER A 91 23.40 -20.41 10.61
CA SER A 91 23.46 -20.30 12.06
C SER A 91 24.42 -21.34 12.64
N ARG A 92 25.24 -20.90 13.59
CA ARG A 92 26.11 -21.77 14.38
C ARG A 92 25.25 -22.65 15.29
N LYS A 93 25.42 -23.96 15.16
CA LYS A 93 24.85 -25.00 16.03
C LYS A 93 25.88 -25.45 17.08
N SER A 94 25.42 -26.19 18.08
CA SER A 94 26.28 -26.71 19.17
C SER A 94 27.42 -27.62 18.67
N ASP A 95 27.21 -28.32 17.57
CA ASP A 95 28.17 -29.21 16.91
C ASP A 95 28.95 -28.55 15.76
N SER A 96 28.70 -27.27 15.48
CA SER A 96 29.36 -26.55 14.40
C SER A 96 30.85 -26.40 14.66
N LYS A 97 31.65 -26.72 13.64
CA LYS A 97 33.11 -26.53 13.66
C LYS A 97 33.44 -25.17 13.06
N GLY A 98 34.37 -24.46 13.68
CA GLY A 98 34.86 -23.18 13.17
C GLY A 98 35.56 -23.31 11.80
N PRO A 99 35.88 -22.18 11.15
CA PRO A 99 35.82 -20.83 11.70
C PRO A 99 34.38 -20.31 11.90
N PHE A 100 34.18 -19.57 13.00
CA PHE A 100 32.94 -18.86 13.30
C PHE A 100 33.04 -17.40 12.85
N TYR A 101 31.89 -16.80 12.54
CA TYR A 101 31.80 -15.45 11.98
C TYR A 101 30.72 -14.62 12.67
N ARG A 102 31.00 -13.33 12.85
CA ARG A 102 29.99 -12.29 12.99
C ARG A 102 29.61 -11.79 11.60
N VAL A 103 28.33 -11.55 11.37
CA VAL A 103 27.83 -10.89 10.15
C VAL A 103 27.24 -9.55 10.55
N LEU A 104 27.75 -8.49 9.95
CA LEU A 104 27.42 -7.10 10.26
C LEU A 104 27.04 -6.39 8.95
N PRO A 105 26.23 -5.31 8.99
CA PRO A 105 26.19 -4.34 7.90
C PRO A 105 27.59 -3.84 7.54
N GLU A 106 27.83 -3.46 6.29
CA GLU A 106 29.00 -2.66 5.94
C GLU A 106 28.88 -1.26 6.54
N GLY A 107 29.93 -0.77 7.20
CA GLY A 107 29.86 0.50 7.89
C GLY A 107 30.92 0.74 8.96
N LEU A 108 30.88 1.92 9.58
CA LEU A 108 31.81 2.35 10.64
C LEU A 108 31.12 2.43 12.01
N ILE A 109 31.91 2.21 13.06
CA ILE A 109 31.43 2.27 14.45
C ILE A 109 31.67 3.67 15.00
N HIS A 110 30.61 4.36 15.41
CA HIS A 110 30.73 5.68 16.03
C HIS A 110 31.27 5.56 17.47
N ALA A 111 32.28 6.38 17.80
CA ALA A 111 32.92 6.43 19.12
C ALA A 111 33.19 5.03 19.71
N TRP A 112 33.85 4.18 18.93
CA TRP A 112 34.11 2.79 19.31
C TRP A 112 35.04 2.71 20.52
N ASP A 113 34.64 1.93 21.51
CA ASP A 113 35.39 1.69 22.75
C ASP A 113 36.34 0.49 22.65
N GLY A 114 36.43 -0.15 21.48
CA GLY A 114 37.23 -1.35 21.24
C GLY A 114 36.56 -2.66 21.68
N SER A 115 35.35 -2.61 22.22
CA SER A 115 34.61 -3.80 22.66
C SER A 115 33.84 -4.47 21.52
N ASP A 116 33.46 -5.73 21.76
CA ASP A 116 32.64 -6.52 20.84
C ASP A 116 31.12 -6.27 21.00
N GLN A 117 30.71 -5.41 21.93
CA GLN A 117 29.30 -5.06 22.21
C GLN A 117 28.77 -4.01 21.22
N ILE A 118 28.97 -4.27 19.93
CA ILE A 118 28.63 -3.36 18.85
C ILE A 118 27.12 -3.46 18.56
N ARG A 119 26.40 -2.36 18.72
CA ARG A 119 24.99 -2.24 18.34
C ARG A 119 24.87 -1.76 16.89
N GLN A 120 23.70 -1.91 16.28
CA GLN A 120 23.39 -1.21 15.03
C GLN A 120 22.84 0.16 15.36
N GLY A 121 23.40 1.18 14.72
CA GLY A 121 23.05 2.58 14.91
C GLY A 121 21.84 3.01 14.09
N GLY A 122 21.27 4.14 14.51
CA GLY A 122 20.15 4.79 13.85
C GLY A 122 18.79 4.28 14.34
N ARG A 123 17.82 5.18 14.39
CA ARG A 123 16.42 4.84 14.69
C ARG A 123 15.69 4.54 13.39
N SER A 124 15.16 3.33 13.25
CA SER A 124 14.47 2.90 12.03
C SER A 124 12.98 3.21 12.09
N PHE A 125 12.45 3.77 11.01
CA PHE A 125 11.04 4.09 10.86
C PHE A 125 10.40 3.18 9.79
N ASP A 126 9.21 2.68 10.10
CA ASP A 126 8.33 1.98 9.16
C ASP A 126 7.09 2.84 8.95
N TRP A 127 7.02 3.50 7.80
CA TRP A 127 5.92 4.39 7.49
C TRP A 127 4.57 3.66 7.39
N ASN A 128 4.56 2.34 7.17
CA ASN A 128 3.34 1.55 7.27
C ASN A 128 2.98 1.17 8.72
N ARG A 129 3.54 1.89 9.70
CA ARG A 129 3.15 1.93 11.12
C ARG A 129 2.80 3.35 11.60
N ASN A 130 2.82 4.34 10.71
CA ASN A 130 2.64 5.76 11.04
C ASN A 130 1.21 6.26 10.79
N TRP A 131 0.30 5.41 10.31
CA TRP A 131 -1.10 5.77 10.07
C TRP A 131 -1.88 5.92 11.38
N SER A 132 -2.94 6.72 11.39
CA SER A 132 -3.62 7.13 12.64
C SER A 132 -4.55 6.10 13.29
N TYR A 133 -5.02 5.09 12.57
CA TYR A 133 -5.91 4.11 13.19
C TYR A 133 -5.11 3.12 14.03
N ASP A 134 -5.49 3.00 15.31
CA ASP A 134 -4.87 2.08 16.27
C ASP A 134 -3.33 2.16 16.27
N TRP A 135 -2.82 3.38 16.11
CA TRP A 135 -1.40 3.68 16.22
C TRP A 135 -0.93 3.48 17.67
N ARG A 136 0.30 3.00 17.84
CA ARG A 136 0.94 2.82 19.15
C ARG A 136 2.37 3.38 19.10
N PRO A 137 2.86 4.02 20.17
CA PRO A 137 4.25 4.46 20.24
C PRO A 137 5.20 3.27 20.38
N GLU A 138 6.50 3.53 20.24
CA GLU A 138 7.52 2.57 20.63
C GLU A 138 7.56 2.43 22.18
N PRO A 139 7.79 1.22 22.73
CA PRO A 139 8.15 -0.02 22.05
C PRO A 139 6.97 -0.89 21.61
N GLU A 140 5.71 -0.49 21.83
CA GLU A 140 4.53 -1.30 21.47
C GLU A 140 4.45 -1.56 19.96
N GLN A 141 4.79 -0.56 19.14
CA GLN A 141 4.93 -0.71 17.69
C GLN A 141 6.27 -0.11 17.24
N PHE A 142 7.22 -0.98 16.93
CA PHE A 142 8.52 -0.58 16.39
C PHE A 142 8.35 0.24 15.10
N GLY A 143 9.13 1.32 14.98
CA GLY A 143 9.19 2.18 13.80
C GLY A 143 7.96 3.05 13.56
N ALA A 144 7.05 3.17 14.53
CA ALA A 144 5.79 3.91 14.39
C ALA A 144 5.94 5.44 14.29
N GLY A 145 7.12 5.97 14.59
CA GLY A 145 7.38 7.39 14.77
C GLY A 145 6.92 7.90 16.13
N ASP A 146 6.94 9.22 16.32
CA ASP A 146 6.68 9.85 17.63
C ASP A 146 5.19 10.08 17.91
N PHE A 147 4.40 10.22 16.84
CA PHE A 147 2.95 10.33 16.83
C PHE A 147 2.42 9.96 15.44
N PRO A 148 1.13 9.67 15.26
CA PRO A 148 0.61 9.35 13.94
C PRO A 148 0.81 10.51 12.96
N PHE A 149 1.27 10.22 11.75
CA PHE A 149 1.66 11.23 10.76
C PHE A 149 2.78 12.17 11.25
N SER A 150 3.70 11.68 12.08
CA SER A 150 4.94 12.39 12.44
C SER A 150 5.84 12.60 11.23
N GLU A 151 5.87 11.64 10.31
CA GLU A 151 6.65 11.69 9.08
C GLU A 151 5.98 12.63 8.06
N THR A 152 6.77 13.52 7.45
CA THR A 152 6.27 14.59 6.59
C THR A 152 5.50 14.04 5.39
N GLU A 153 6.01 13.02 4.74
CA GLU A 153 5.40 12.33 3.59
C GLU A 153 4.08 11.69 3.98
N MET A 154 4.04 11.04 5.14
CA MET A 154 2.83 10.40 5.67
C MET A 154 1.78 11.44 6.05
N ARG A 155 2.18 12.57 6.62
CA ARG A 155 1.27 13.71 6.90
C ARG A 155 0.65 14.26 5.63
N HIS A 156 1.45 14.51 4.60
CA HIS A 156 0.94 14.99 3.31
C HIS A 156 0.02 13.96 2.67
N MET A 157 0.35 12.66 2.73
CA MET A 157 -0.52 11.61 2.21
C MET A 157 -1.85 11.54 2.96
N GLY A 158 -1.82 11.57 4.30
CA GLY A 158 -3.02 11.58 5.13
C GLY A 158 -3.92 12.78 4.86
N GLN A 159 -3.34 13.98 4.74
CA GLN A 159 -4.05 15.21 4.37
C GLN A 159 -4.63 15.15 2.96
N PHE A 160 -3.86 14.63 2.00
CA PHE A 160 -4.29 14.45 0.61
C PHE A 160 -5.51 13.55 0.50
N MET A 161 -5.51 12.41 1.21
CA MET A 161 -6.62 11.46 1.20
C MET A 161 -7.87 12.03 1.90
N HIS A 162 -7.72 12.68 3.05
CA HIS A 162 -8.85 13.29 3.77
C HIS A 162 -9.45 14.50 3.04
N GLY A 163 -8.62 15.27 2.33
CA GLY A 163 -9.06 16.41 1.53
C GLY A 163 -9.88 16.03 0.29
N ARG A 164 -10.00 14.73 -0.03
CA ARG A 164 -10.71 14.21 -1.21
C ARG A 164 -11.94 13.42 -0.78
N PRO A 165 -13.10 14.08 -0.61
CA PRO A 165 -14.33 13.41 -0.19
C PRO A 165 -14.87 12.43 -1.25
N ASN A 166 -14.40 12.53 -2.50
CA ASN A 166 -14.81 11.69 -3.62
C ASN A 166 -13.91 10.46 -3.86
N LEU A 167 -12.86 10.26 -3.06
CA LEU A 167 -12.01 9.08 -3.17
C LEU A 167 -12.80 7.84 -2.71
N PHE A 168 -12.89 6.81 -3.57
CA PHE A 168 -13.68 5.59 -3.36
C PHE A 168 -12.84 4.29 -3.27
N GLY A 169 -11.54 4.35 -3.52
CA GLY A 169 -10.66 3.18 -3.44
C GLY A 169 -9.20 3.60 -3.39
N VAL A 170 -8.36 2.76 -2.77
CA VAL A 170 -6.91 2.96 -2.70
C VAL A 170 -6.20 1.61 -2.73
N LEU A 171 -5.16 1.50 -3.56
CA LEU A 171 -4.32 0.31 -3.70
C LEU A 171 -2.88 0.64 -3.29
N GLY A 172 -2.32 -0.16 -2.37
CA GLY A 172 -0.91 -0.10 -1.95
C GLY A 172 -0.06 -1.18 -2.64
N TYR A 173 1.22 -0.91 -2.86
CA TYR A 173 2.14 -1.84 -3.51
C TYR A 173 3.42 -1.98 -2.68
N HIS A 174 3.70 -3.21 -2.27
CA HIS A 174 4.81 -3.63 -1.41
C HIS A 174 5.56 -4.80 -2.05
N THR A 175 6.63 -5.24 -1.41
CA THR A 175 7.43 -6.39 -1.87
C THR A 175 7.74 -7.31 -0.68
N GLY A 176 7.39 -8.58 -0.86
CA GLY A 176 7.32 -9.62 0.16
C GLY A 176 6.80 -10.90 -0.51
N PRO A 177 6.72 -12.05 0.19
CA PRO A 177 6.03 -13.24 -0.34
C PRO A 177 4.71 -12.86 -1.05
N ALA A 178 4.61 -13.12 -2.36
CA ALA A 178 3.54 -12.56 -3.17
C ALA A 178 2.13 -12.82 -2.63
N ALA A 179 1.29 -11.79 -2.50
CA ALA A 179 -0.05 -11.90 -1.94
C ALA A 179 -0.95 -10.72 -2.32
N VAL A 180 -2.26 -10.97 -2.38
CA VAL A 180 -3.29 -9.93 -2.28
C VAL A 180 -3.66 -9.79 -0.81
N LEU A 181 -3.34 -8.66 -0.22
CA LEU A 181 -3.60 -8.38 1.19
C LEU A 181 -4.84 -7.53 1.37
N ARG A 182 -5.68 -7.95 2.32
CA ARG A 182 -6.90 -7.23 2.74
C ARG A 182 -6.90 -6.94 4.25
N PRO A 183 -7.70 -5.96 4.72
CA PRO A 183 -8.03 -5.84 6.13
C PRO A 183 -8.58 -7.16 6.72
N PRO A 184 -8.48 -7.37 8.04
CA PRO A 184 -7.86 -6.47 9.01
C PRO A 184 -6.34 -6.67 9.10
N SER A 185 -5.66 -5.64 9.63
CA SER A 185 -4.23 -5.68 10.01
C SER A 185 -4.00 -5.83 11.52
N THR A 186 -5.09 -5.84 12.31
CA THR A 186 -5.12 -6.14 13.75
C THR A 186 -6.46 -6.78 14.09
N GLY A 187 -6.51 -7.71 15.05
CA GLY A 187 -7.77 -8.38 15.42
C GLY A 187 -8.17 -9.48 14.42
N SER A 188 -9.44 -9.54 14.05
CA SER A 188 -10.03 -10.60 13.22
C SER A 188 -11.14 -10.08 12.31
N ASP A 189 -11.57 -10.89 11.34
CA ASP A 189 -12.70 -10.52 10.46
C ASP A 189 -13.99 -10.25 11.22
N GLY A 190 -14.18 -10.88 12.39
CA GLY A 190 -15.33 -10.64 13.26
C GLY A 190 -15.38 -9.23 13.87
N ASP A 191 -14.29 -8.47 13.77
CA ASP A 191 -14.25 -7.07 14.22
C ASP A 191 -14.68 -6.08 13.11
N LEU A 192 -14.91 -6.56 11.89
CA LEU A 192 -15.33 -5.78 10.72
C LEU A 192 -16.83 -5.99 10.44
N ASP A 193 -17.40 -5.12 9.61
CA ASP A 193 -18.77 -5.33 9.12
C ASP A 193 -18.83 -6.56 8.21
N GLU A 194 -19.74 -7.49 8.50
CA GLU A 194 -19.86 -8.76 7.78
C GLU A 194 -20.15 -8.57 6.27
N GLY A 195 -20.96 -7.57 5.93
CA GLY A 195 -21.26 -7.23 4.54
C GLY A 195 -20.04 -6.71 3.80
N ASP A 196 -19.26 -5.85 4.45
CA ASP A 196 -18.02 -5.34 3.89
C ASP A 196 -16.97 -6.44 3.72
N VAL A 197 -16.84 -7.38 4.69
CA VAL A 197 -15.91 -8.51 4.59
C VAL A 197 -16.20 -9.35 3.35
N ARG A 198 -17.47 -9.70 3.10
CA ARG A 198 -17.85 -10.45 1.89
C ARG A 198 -17.42 -9.75 0.60
N ILE A 199 -17.66 -8.44 0.51
CA ILE A 199 -17.26 -7.65 -0.66
C ILE A 199 -15.73 -7.57 -0.78
N MET A 200 -15.01 -7.42 0.34
CA MET A 200 -13.54 -7.44 0.33
C MET A 200 -12.99 -8.77 -0.19
N GLU A 201 -13.59 -9.90 0.20
CA GLU A 201 -13.21 -11.22 -0.26
C GLU A 201 -13.50 -11.41 -1.74
N ASP A 202 -14.68 -11.04 -2.21
CA ASP A 202 -15.05 -11.11 -3.64
C ASP A 202 -14.07 -10.29 -4.51
N LEU A 203 -13.75 -9.06 -4.08
CA LEU A 203 -12.77 -8.22 -4.77
C LEU A 203 -11.36 -8.79 -4.70
N ALA A 204 -10.95 -9.35 -3.56
CA ALA A 204 -9.64 -9.98 -3.41
C ALA A 204 -9.50 -11.22 -4.29
N GLU A 205 -10.56 -12.01 -4.47
CA GLU A 205 -10.57 -13.17 -5.37
C GLU A 205 -10.47 -12.76 -6.84
N ILE A 206 -11.10 -11.65 -7.24
CA ILE A 206 -10.86 -11.07 -8.57
C ILE A 206 -9.38 -10.69 -8.72
N ALA A 207 -8.80 -10.00 -7.73
CA ALA A 207 -7.40 -9.63 -7.75
C ALA A 207 -6.48 -10.87 -7.81
N ALA A 208 -6.81 -11.94 -7.09
CA ALA A 208 -6.10 -13.20 -7.11
C ALA A 208 -6.18 -13.89 -8.47
N GLY A 209 -7.35 -13.91 -9.11
CA GLY A 209 -7.52 -14.41 -10.47
C GLY A 209 -6.67 -13.64 -11.49
N GLU A 210 -6.59 -12.31 -11.34
CA GLU A 210 -5.84 -11.46 -12.26
C GLU A 210 -4.32 -11.53 -12.08
N THR A 211 -3.85 -11.75 -10.85
CA THR A 211 -2.41 -11.74 -10.49
C THR A 211 -1.80 -13.13 -10.34
N GLY A 212 -2.62 -14.13 -10.02
CA GLY A 212 -2.19 -15.46 -9.58
C GLY A 212 -1.66 -15.48 -8.14
N PHE A 213 -1.91 -14.45 -7.34
CA PHE A 213 -1.47 -14.37 -5.94
C PHE A 213 -2.52 -14.95 -4.99
N PRO A 214 -2.12 -15.56 -3.86
CA PRO A 214 -3.06 -15.95 -2.82
C PRO A 214 -3.68 -14.72 -2.16
N VAL A 215 -4.95 -14.83 -1.75
CA VAL A 215 -5.60 -13.87 -0.86
C VAL A 215 -5.21 -14.18 0.58
N ILE A 216 -4.72 -13.18 1.31
CA ILE A 216 -4.30 -13.34 2.70
C ILE A 216 -4.76 -12.12 3.52
N PRO A 217 -5.55 -12.30 4.59
CA PRO A 217 -5.78 -11.25 5.58
C PRO A 217 -4.44 -10.84 6.19
N VAL A 218 -4.16 -9.54 6.36
CA VAL A 218 -2.83 -9.11 6.84
C VAL A 218 -2.45 -9.74 8.16
N VAL A 219 -3.38 -9.91 9.10
CA VAL A 219 -3.11 -10.59 10.38
C VAL A 219 -2.56 -12.01 10.23
N LYS A 220 -2.81 -12.69 9.09
CA LYS A 220 -2.32 -14.03 8.75
C LYS A 220 -1.06 -14.04 7.88
N TYR A 221 -0.52 -12.87 7.54
CA TYR A 221 0.67 -12.74 6.70
C TYR A 221 1.97 -12.93 7.50
N HIS A 222 2.18 -14.14 8.01
CA HIS A 222 3.35 -14.52 8.81
C HIS A 222 3.79 -15.97 8.55
N GLN A 223 4.95 -16.35 9.09
CA GLN A 223 5.41 -17.75 9.02
C GLN A 223 4.49 -18.67 9.84
N GLU A 224 4.32 -19.91 9.42
CA GLU A 224 3.39 -20.88 10.01
C GLU A 224 3.54 -21.07 11.53
N ARG A 225 4.76 -20.96 12.08
CA ARG A 225 5.03 -21.09 13.53
C ARG A 225 4.94 -19.78 14.31
N SER A 226 4.65 -18.68 13.63
CA SER A 226 4.47 -17.37 14.26
C SER A 226 3.03 -17.18 14.73
N ARG A 227 2.84 -16.33 15.73
CA ARG A 227 1.49 -15.84 16.08
C ARG A 227 1.00 -14.91 14.98
N ASP A 228 -0.32 -14.77 14.89
CA ASP A 228 -0.96 -13.74 14.08
C ASP A 228 -0.33 -12.37 14.36
N ILE A 229 -0.04 -11.64 13.29
CA ILE A 229 0.57 -10.33 13.39
C ILE A 229 -0.50 -9.28 13.67
N ASN A 230 -0.16 -8.31 14.51
CA ASN A 230 -1.01 -7.16 14.79
C ASN A 230 -0.21 -5.91 14.44
N LEU A 231 -0.41 -5.39 13.23
CA LEU A 231 0.30 -4.25 12.70
C LEU A 231 -0.46 -2.97 13.08
N ARG A 232 0.01 -2.29 14.12
CA ARG A 232 -0.57 -1.05 14.64
C ARG A 232 -0.20 0.12 13.72
N GLY A 233 -1.10 1.07 13.53
CA GLY A 233 -0.88 2.22 12.63
C GLY A 233 -0.66 1.84 11.17
N HIS A 234 -1.38 0.82 10.69
CA HIS A 234 -1.23 0.23 9.35
C HIS A 234 -2.23 0.79 8.31
N PHE A 235 -1.82 0.81 7.03
CA PHE A 235 -2.58 1.42 5.95
C PHE A 235 -3.98 0.81 5.75
N HIS A 236 -4.12 -0.52 5.74
CA HIS A 236 -5.41 -1.18 5.55
C HIS A 236 -6.47 -0.73 6.56
N ASN A 237 -6.13 -0.78 7.84
CA ASN A 237 -7.08 -0.42 8.89
C ASN A 237 -7.38 1.08 8.85
N PHE A 238 -6.39 1.92 8.54
CA PHE A 238 -6.64 3.35 8.30
C PHE A 238 -7.61 3.58 7.13
N GLY A 239 -7.37 2.94 5.99
CA GLY A 239 -8.22 3.06 4.79
C GLY A 239 -9.66 2.60 5.06
N TYR A 240 -9.83 1.48 5.75
CA TYR A 240 -11.17 1.00 6.10
C TYR A 240 -11.82 1.85 7.20
N HIS A 241 -11.18 2.01 8.36
CA HIS A 241 -11.84 2.62 9.52
C HIS A 241 -11.94 4.15 9.47
N HIS A 242 -10.95 4.85 8.89
CA HIS A 242 -10.96 6.32 8.83
C HIS A 242 -11.46 6.84 7.49
N LEU A 243 -11.22 6.13 6.39
CA LEU A 243 -11.69 6.55 5.07
C LEU A 243 -12.98 5.84 4.64
N GLY A 244 -13.30 4.66 5.18
CA GLY A 244 -14.50 3.91 4.79
C GLY A 244 -14.38 3.31 3.40
N LEU A 245 -13.19 2.85 3.02
CA LEU A 245 -12.88 2.36 1.68
C LEU A 245 -12.55 0.87 1.68
N PHE A 246 -12.83 0.20 0.57
CA PHE A 246 -12.17 -1.07 0.24
C PHE A 246 -10.73 -0.77 -0.17
N VAL A 247 -9.78 -1.31 0.59
CA VAL A 247 -8.35 -1.06 0.40
C VAL A 247 -7.61 -2.38 0.31
N PHE A 248 -6.68 -2.46 -0.62
CA PHE A 248 -5.85 -3.65 -0.85
C PHE A 248 -4.38 -3.25 -0.90
N GLU A 249 -3.52 -4.12 -0.42
CA GLU A 249 -2.07 -4.00 -0.65
C GLU A 249 -1.64 -5.24 -1.42
N PHE A 250 -0.72 -5.04 -2.36
CA PHE A 250 -0.12 -6.14 -3.10
C PHE A 250 1.30 -6.33 -2.64
N GLU A 251 1.59 -7.49 -2.09
CA GLU A 251 2.97 -7.96 -1.97
C GLU A 251 3.35 -8.52 -3.34
N LEU A 252 4.25 -7.83 -4.04
CA LEU A 252 4.55 -8.12 -5.45
C LEU A 252 5.43 -9.36 -5.65
N GLY A 253 5.88 -9.99 -4.58
CA GLY A 253 6.84 -11.08 -4.62
C GLY A 253 8.25 -10.64 -4.23
N THR A 254 9.12 -11.63 -4.09
CA THR A 254 10.56 -11.46 -3.89
C THR A 254 11.33 -12.31 -4.89
N MET A 255 12.65 -12.32 -4.78
CA MET A 255 13.50 -13.20 -5.58
C MET A 255 13.16 -14.68 -5.39
N ARG A 256 12.60 -15.05 -4.23
CA ARG A 256 12.12 -16.41 -3.97
C ARG A 256 10.95 -16.79 -4.87
N ASN A 257 10.00 -15.86 -5.09
CA ASN A 257 8.87 -16.09 -6.00
C ASN A 257 9.35 -16.32 -7.43
N SER A 258 10.27 -15.50 -7.91
CA SER A 258 10.92 -15.67 -9.22
C SER A 258 11.72 -16.98 -9.33
N ALA A 259 12.30 -17.47 -8.23
CA ALA A 259 12.95 -18.78 -8.15
C ALA A 259 11.96 -19.97 -8.12
N GLY A 260 10.66 -19.71 -8.31
CA GLY A 260 9.59 -20.71 -8.36
C GLY A 260 9.17 -21.23 -6.99
N MET A 261 9.44 -20.50 -5.91
CA MET A 261 8.90 -20.80 -4.58
C MET A 261 7.61 -20.01 -4.37
N PRO A 262 6.43 -20.63 -4.43
CA PRO A 262 5.17 -19.94 -4.19
C PRO A 262 5.05 -19.52 -2.71
N THR A 263 4.19 -18.55 -2.43
CA THR A 263 4.02 -17.95 -1.09
C THR A 263 3.71 -18.98 0.02
N PRO A 264 2.82 -19.98 -0.19
CA PRO A 264 2.61 -21.02 0.82
C PRO A 264 3.89 -21.79 1.19
N GLU A 265 4.76 -22.10 0.22
CA GLU A 265 6.06 -22.74 0.48
C GLU A 265 7.00 -21.82 1.28
N GLN A 266 7.00 -20.52 0.95
CA GLN A 266 7.82 -19.54 1.67
C GLN A 266 7.37 -19.35 3.12
N MET A 267 6.06 -19.37 3.38
CA MET A 267 5.49 -19.15 4.70
C MET A 267 5.45 -20.42 5.57
N SER A 268 5.51 -21.61 4.98
CA SER A 268 5.54 -22.89 5.71
C SER A 268 6.93 -23.26 6.25
N VAL A 269 7.89 -22.34 6.28
CA VAL A 269 9.22 -22.55 6.88
C VAL A 269 9.08 -22.68 8.40
N ARG A 270 9.61 -23.77 8.96
CA ARG A 270 9.49 -24.19 10.36
C ARG A 270 10.83 -24.23 11.10
N SER A 271 11.94 -24.11 10.39
CA SER A 271 13.29 -24.15 10.95
C SER A 271 14.26 -23.26 10.18
N GLU A 272 15.38 -22.91 10.81
CA GLU A 272 16.47 -22.17 10.15
C GLU A 272 17.04 -22.95 8.96
N GLU A 273 17.18 -24.27 9.09
CA GLU A 273 17.71 -25.13 8.02
C GLU A 273 16.84 -25.09 6.75
N GLU A 274 15.51 -25.03 6.90
CA GLU A 274 14.60 -24.85 5.77
C GLU A 274 14.74 -23.46 5.14
N SER A 275 14.91 -22.41 5.95
CA SER A 275 15.16 -21.04 5.45
C SER A 275 16.48 -20.96 4.67
N GLU A 276 17.53 -21.58 5.21
CA GLU A 276 18.82 -21.73 4.54
C GLU A 276 18.71 -22.54 3.25
N ALA A 277 17.89 -23.60 3.23
CA ALA A 277 17.62 -24.38 2.03
C ALA A 277 16.97 -23.53 0.94
N GLN A 278 16.04 -22.64 1.29
CA GLN A 278 15.47 -21.68 0.34
C GLN A 278 16.52 -20.71 -0.20
N ALA A 279 17.42 -20.19 0.65
CA ALA A 279 18.51 -19.32 0.21
C ALA A 279 19.44 -20.00 -0.82
N ARG A 280 19.80 -21.27 -0.59
CA ARG A 280 20.57 -22.07 -1.56
C ARG A 280 19.80 -22.29 -2.85
N ARG A 281 18.50 -22.57 -2.77
CA ARG A 281 17.63 -22.76 -3.94
C ARG A 281 17.59 -21.49 -4.80
N VAL A 282 17.50 -20.31 -4.18
CA VAL A 282 17.61 -19.02 -4.88
C VAL A 282 18.94 -18.90 -5.61
N LEU A 283 20.07 -19.12 -4.94
CA LEU A 283 21.38 -19.00 -5.58
C LEU A 283 21.58 -20.02 -6.71
N LYS A 284 21.15 -21.27 -6.51
CA LYS A 284 21.20 -22.32 -7.55
C LYS A 284 20.32 -21.99 -8.75
N TRP A 285 19.13 -21.43 -8.52
CA TRP A 285 18.25 -20.94 -9.58
C TRP A 285 18.89 -19.75 -10.32
N TRP A 286 19.48 -18.81 -9.58
CA TRP A 286 20.18 -17.65 -10.12
C TRP A 286 21.37 -18.08 -10.99
N ASP A 287 22.12 -19.09 -10.55
CA ASP A 287 23.26 -19.62 -11.30
C ASP A 287 22.87 -20.23 -12.66
N ARG A 288 21.65 -20.74 -12.78
CA ARG A 288 21.13 -21.33 -14.01
C ARG A 288 20.59 -20.30 -15.00
N GLN A 289 20.48 -19.03 -14.62
CA GLN A 289 19.95 -18.00 -15.51
C GLN A 289 20.96 -17.68 -16.62
N LYS A 290 20.48 -17.64 -17.87
CA LYS A 290 21.28 -17.25 -19.04
C LYS A 290 21.75 -15.79 -18.94
N LYS A 291 20.90 -14.91 -18.41
CA LYS A 291 21.21 -13.52 -18.09
C LYS A 291 20.89 -13.30 -16.61
N ARG A 292 21.93 -13.13 -15.80
CA ARG A 292 21.81 -12.94 -14.35
C ARG A 292 21.58 -11.47 -14.05
N GLU A 293 20.44 -11.14 -13.45
CA GLU A 293 20.29 -9.85 -12.76
C GLU A 293 21.22 -9.85 -11.52
N PRO A 294 21.72 -8.67 -11.07
CA PRO A 294 22.51 -8.61 -9.84
C PRO A 294 21.74 -9.18 -8.65
N LEU A 295 22.38 -10.07 -7.89
CA LEU A 295 21.77 -10.68 -6.71
C LEU A 295 22.79 -10.94 -5.60
N PHE A 296 24.01 -11.33 -5.96
CA PHE A 296 25.06 -11.66 -5.00
C PHE A 296 26.41 -11.10 -5.44
N LYS A 297 27.16 -10.53 -4.49
CA LYS A 297 28.57 -10.11 -4.65
C LYS A 297 29.48 -11.10 -3.93
N PRO A 298 30.52 -11.64 -4.60
CA PRO A 298 31.52 -12.48 -3.94
C PRO A 298 32.14 -11.78 -2.74
N TRP A 299 32.37 -12.53 -1.67
CA TRP A 299 33.10 -12.06 -0.50
C TRP A 299 34.54 -11.68 -0.87
N LYS A 300 34.92 -10.43 -0.62
CA LYS A 300 36.27 -9.90 -0.85
C LYS A 300 36.91 -9.50 0.47
N LYS A 301 38.16 -9.90 0.68
CA LYS A 301 38.92 -9.53 1.88
C LYS A 301 39.12 -8.01 1.94
N TRP A 302 38.95 -7.45 3.12
CA TRP A 302 39.14 -6.03 3.41
C TRP A 302 39.78 -5.85 4.79
N ASN A 303 40.62 -4.82 4.93
CA ASN A 303 41.18 -4.43 6.21
C ASN A 303 40.39 -3.23 6.75
N HIS A 304 39.37 -3.52 7.54
CA HIS A 304 38.55 -2.52 8.20
C HIS A 304 39.37 -1.79 9.28
N SER A 305 39.31 -0.46 9.31
CA SER A 305 40.09 0.39 10.22
C SER A 305 39.87 0.03 11.70
N GLN A 306 38.63 -0.29 12.07
CA GLN A 306 38.23 -0.69 13.42
C GLN A 306 38.23 -2.21 13.62
N LEU A 307 37.52 -2.97 12.80
CA LEU A 307 37.33 -4.43 12.97
C LEU A 307 38.51 -5.29 12.50
N GLY A 308 39.54 -4.71 11.88
CA GLY A 308 40.64 -5.46 11.29
C GLY A 308 40.20 -6.27 10.06
N LYS A 309 40.61 -7.54 9.97
CA LYS A 309 40.35 -8.37 8.78
C LYS A 309 38.89 -8.79 8.71
N VAL A 310 38.19 -8.33 7.68
CA VAL A 310 36.82 -8.72 7.34
C VAL A 310 36.74 -9.18 5.88
N GLU A 311 35.60 -9.73 5.48
CA GLU A 311 35.24 -9.88 4.07
C GLU A 311 33.93 -9.14 3.80
N ILE A 312 33.88 -8.38 2.71
CA ILE A 312 32.71 -7.60 2.27
C ILE A 312 32.06 -8.30 1.08
N GLY A 313 30.75 -8.48 1.11
CA GLY A 313 30.00 -9.16 0.05
C GLY A 313 28.60 -9.58 0.50
N GLY A 314 28.05 -10.60 -0.16
CA GLY A 314 26.76 -11.17 0.18
C GLY A 314 25.65 -10.78 -0.81
N PHE A 315 24.40 -10.89 -0.36
CA PHE A 315 23.24 -10.54 -1.17
C PHE A 315 23.11 -9.02 -1.33
N LEU A 316 22.77 -8.58 -2.55
CA LEU A 316 22.20 -7.26 -2.76
C LEU A 316 20.77 -7.29 -2.23
N PHE A 317 20.55 -6.73 -1.05
CA PHE A 317 19.27 -6.86 -0.36
C PHE A 317 18.08 -6.31 -1.17
N PRO A 318 18.16 -5.14 -1.85
CA PRO A 318 17.06 -4.67 -2.68
C PRO A 318 16.66 -5.69 -3.77
N ASN A 319 17.63 -6.33 -4.42
CA ASN A 319 17.36 -7.36 -5.43
C ASN A 319 16.78 -8.63 -4.81
N LEU A 320 17.25 -9.05 -3.64
CA LEU A 320 16.71 -10.22 -2.93
C LEU A 320 15.25 -9.99 -2.49
N ALA A 321 14.93 -8.76 -2.06
CA ALA A 321 13.62 -8.36 -1.57
C ALA A 321 12.59 -8.10 -2.69
N ASN A 322 12.99 -8.11 -3.96
CA ASN A 322 12.13 -7.83 -5.11
C ASN A 322 12.06 -9.04 -6.06
N PRO A 323 10.98 -9.20 -6.84
CA PRO A 323 10.97 -10.16 -7.94
C PRO A 323 11.92 -9.69 -9.06
N THR A 324 12.24 -10.56 -10.03
CA THR A 324 12.97 -10.11 -11.23
C THR A 324 12.19 -9.02 -11.95
N LEU A 325 12.90 -8.16 -12.70
CA LEU A 325 12.24 -7.15 -13.52
C LEU A 325 11.29 -7.78 -14.56
N LYS A 326 11.67 -8.95 -15.09
CA LYS A 326 10.82 -9.71 -16.03
C LYS A 326 9.51 -10.16 -15.39
N ASP A 327 9.57 -10.72 -14.18
CA ASP A 327 8.36 -11.15 -13.48
C ASP A 327 7.53 -9.95 -13.03
N LEU A 328 8.17 -8.86 -12.58
CA LEU A 328 7.50 -7.62 -12.22
C LEU A 328 6.67 -7.05 -13.37
N GLN A 329 7.16 -7.13 -14.62
CA GLN A 329 6.39 -6.73 -15.81
C GLN A 329 5.12 -7.58 -16.01
N LYS A 330 5.18 -8.89 -15.71
CA LYS A 330 4.00 -9.77 -15.77
C LYS A 330 3.02 -9.44 -14.65
N ILE A 331 3.53 -9.27 -13.43
CA ILE A 331 2.75 -8.93 -12.24
C ILE A 331 2.03 -7.59 -12.43
N ALA A 332 2.72 -6.59 -12.96
CA ALA A 332 2.15 -5.27 -13.23
C ALA A 332 0.90 -5.33 -14.11
N ARG A 333 0.86 -6.22 -15.11
CA ARG A 333 -0.32 -6.45 -15.96
C ARG A 333 -1.50 -7.00 -15.16
N GLY A 334 -1.27 -7.97 -14.28
CA GLY A 334 -2.31 -8.53 -13.41
C GLY A 334 -2.87 -7.48 -12.45
N THR A 335 -1.98 -6.77 -11.75
CA THR A 335 -2.41 -5.69 -10.85
C THR A 335 -3.11 -4.55 -11.58
N TYR A 336 -2.76 -4.30 -12.86
CA TYR A 336 -3.43 -3.31 -13.68
C TYR A 336 -4.86 -3.73 -14.03
N ARG A 337 -5.07 -4.98 -14.45
CA ARG A 337 -6.41 -5.50 -14.74
C ARG A 337 -7.31 -5.41 -13.50
N PHE A 338 -6.79 -5.77 -12.32
CA PHE A 338 -7.53 -5.55 -11.08
C PHE A 338 -7.81 -4.05 -10.80
N THR A 339 -6.87 -3.16 -11.09
CA THR A 339 -7.08 -1.71 -10.94
C THR A 339 -8.27 -1.24 -11.77
N LEU A 340 -8.40 -1.73 -13.01
CA LEU A 340 -9.56 -1.43 -13.88
C LEU A 340 -10.84 -2.01 -13.31
N GLU A 341 -10.83 -3.27 -12.88
CA GLU A 341 -11.99 -3.92 -12.26
C GLU A 341 -12.49 -3.18 -11.02
N HIS A 342 -11.59 -2.78 -10.12
CA HIS A 342 -11.94 -2.01 -8.95
C HIS A 342 -12.45 -0.60 -9.32
N ALA A 343 -11.85 0.05 -10.32
CA ALA A 343 -12.24 1.40 -10.72
C ALA A 343 -13.61 1.45 -11.42
N ARG A 344 -13.94 0.45 -12.25
CA ARG A 344 -15.25 0.36 -12.92
C ARG A 344 -16.42 0.31 -11.95
N ARG A 345 -16.18 -0.17 -10.72
CA ARG A 345 -17.18 -0.29 -9.66
C ARG A 345 -17.47 1.02 -8.93
N HIS A 346 -16.79 2.11 -9.27
CA HIS A 346 -16.99 3.42 -8.63
C HIS A 346 -18.48 3.80 -8.53
N PRO A 347 -18.90 4.51 -7.48
CA PRO A 347 -20.23 5.11 -7.45
C PRO A 347 -20.34 6.15 -8.58
N CYS A 348 -21.50 6.23 -9.24
CA CYS A 348 -21.75 7.14 -10.36
C CYS A 348 -23.13 7.78 -10.20
N VAL A 349 -23.18 9.03 -9.75
CA VAL A 349 -24.43 9.76 -9.53
C VAL A 349 -24.83 10.53 -10.79
N GLU A 350 -26.03 10.24 -11.26
CA GLU A 350 -26.60 10.77 -12.49
C GLU A 350 -27.95 11.45 -12.23
N LEU A 351 -28.29 12.39 -13.11
CA LEU A 351 -29.62 12.98 -13.22
C LEU A 351 -30.33 12.35 -14.42
N GLU A 352 -31.45 11.70 -14.15
CA GLU A 352 -32.29 11.01 -15.12
C GLU A 352 -33.69 11.62 -15.13
N ASP A 353 -34.46 11.36 -16.19
CA ASP A 353 -35.88 11.71 -16.32
C ASP A 353 -36.20 13.19 -15.97
N VAL A 354 -35.28 14.09 -16.34
CA VAL A 354 -35.47 15.52 -16.12
C VAL A 354 -36.56 16.02 -17.06
N SER A 355 -37.65 16.55 -16.50
CA SER A 355 -38.79 17.05 -17.25
C SER A 355 -39.29 18.37 -16.68
N VAL A 356 -39.76 19.23 -17.57
CA VAL A 356 -40.32 20.56 -17.26
C VAL A 356 -41.68 20.64 -17.93
N ASP A 357 -42.74 20.53 -17.12
CA ASP A 357 -44.12 20.54 -17.58
C ASP A 357 -44.74 21.91 -17.27
N ALA A 358 -45.28 22.60 -18.27
CA ALA A 358 -46.02 23.84 -18.05
C ALA A 358 -47.39 23.54 -17.42
N MET A 359 -47.66 24.14 -16.26
CA MET A 359 -48.91 23.93 -15.49
C MET A 359 -49.95 25.04 -15.74
N GLY A 360 -49.58 26.07 -16.52
CA GLY A 360 -50.38 27.27 -16.76
C GLY A 360 -50.03 28.41 -15.80
N GLY A 361 -50.40 29.65 -16.17
CA GLY A 361 -50.18 30.83 -15.33
C GLY A 361 -48.72 31.08 -14.96
N GLN A 362 -47.77 30.85 -15.88
CA GLN A 362 -46.32 30.97 -15.64
C GLN A 362 -45.75 29.98 -14.60
N VAL A 363 -46.52 28.97 -14.20
CA VAL A 363 -46.07 27.92 -13.30
C VAL A 363 -45.56 26.73 -14.11
N TYR A 364 -44.39 26.23 -13.71
CA TYR A 364 -43.74 25.05 -14.24
C TYR A 364 -43.56 24.02 -13.14
N ARG A 365 -43.80 22.76 -13.49
CA ARG A 365 -43.49 21.59 -12.69
C ARG A 365 -42.22 20.96 -13.21
N ILE A 366 -41.21 20.89 -12.37
CA ILE A 366 -39.90 20.31 -12.70
C ILE A 366 -39.78 18.99 -11.95
N ARG A 367 -39.46 17.91 -12.67
CA ARG A 367 -39.16 16.61 -12.08
C ARG A 367 -37.77 16.17 -12.48
N ALA A 368 -37.10 15.46 -11.58
CA ALA A 368 -35.85 14.79 -11.86
C ALA A 368 -35.69 13.54 -10.98
N ARG A 369 -35.02 12.52 -11.51
CA ARG A 369 -34.54 11.39 -10.73
C ARG A 369 -33.04 11.53 -10.49
N VAL A 370 -32.63 11.49 -9.23
CA VAL A 370 -31.22 11.36 -8.87
C VAL A 370 -30.94 9.89 -8.62
N ALA A 371 -30.01 9.31 -9.36
CA ALA A 371 -29.71 7.89 -9.32
C ALA A 371 -28.22 7.63 -9.15
N ASN A 372 -27.87 6.51 -8.49
CA ASN A 372 -26.53 5.95 -8.53
C ASN A 372 -26.53 4.73 -9.46
N ARG A 373 -25.78 4.82 -10.57
CA ARG A 373 -25.59 3.75 -11.55
C ARG A 373 -24.23 3.06 -11.44
N GLY A 374 -23.41 3.50 -10.49
CA GLY A 374 -22.20 2.80 -10.09
C GLY A 374 -22.48 1.57 -9.25
N GLU A 375 -21.60 0.57 -9.29
CA GLU A 375 -21.76 -0.68 -8.55
C GLU A 375 -21.65 -0.46 -7.04
N PHE A 376 -20.71 0.37 -6.59
CA PHE A 376 -20.60 0.74 -5.19
C PHE A 376 -21.68 1.73 -4.78
N PRO A 377 -22.16 1.63 -3.52
CA PRO A 377 -23.01 2.68 -2.97
C PRO A 377 -22.23 3.99 -2.84
N THR A 378 -22.95 5.11 -2.74
CA THR A 378 -22.36 6.46 -2.52
C THR A 378 -21.67 6.64 -1.15
N HIS A 379 -21.61 5.59 -0.33
CA HIS A 379 -20.81 5.51 0.90
C HIS A 379 -19.69 4.46 0.83
N VAL A 380 -19.49 3.81 -0.32
CA VAL A 380 -18.48 2.79 -0.61
C VAL A 380 -18.63 1.51 0.23
N THR A 381 -18.45 1.62 1.55
CA THR A 381 -18.51 0.52 2.54
C THR A 381 -19.57 0.82 3.61
N ASN A 382 -20.14 -0.21 4.21
CA ASN A 382 -21.05 -0.06 5.36
C ASN A 382 -20.37 0.71 6.51
N LYS A 383 -19.07 0.47 6.75
CA LYS A 383 -18.27 1.30 7.67
C LYS A 383 -18.29 2.77 7.28
N GLY A 384 -18.12 3.05 5.99
CA GLY A 384 -18.11 4.38 5.40
C GLY A 384 -19.39 5.17 5.63
N LYS A 385 -20.55 4.51 5.65
CA LYS A 385 -21.86 5.14 5.91
C LYS A 385 -21.91 5.93 7.23
N GLY A 386 -21.13 5.52 8.23
CA GLY A 386 -21.05 6.20 9.54
C GLY A 386 -19.98 7.28 9.63
N LEU A 387 -19.17 7.50 8.60
CA LEU A 387 -18.03 8.42 8.65
C LEU A 387 -18.42 9.81 8.15
N ARG A 388 -18.09 10.83 8.94
CA ARG A 388 -18.36 12.25 8.60
C ARG A 388 -17.77 12.70 7.26
N ARG A 389 -16.68 12.07 6.80
CA ARG A 389 -16.04 12.31 5.50
C ARG A 389 -16.99 12.01 4.34
N LEU A 390 -17.76 10.93 4.44
CA LEU A 390 -18.64 10.46 3.39
C LEU A 390 -20.02 11.08 3.58
N ARG A 391 -20.23 12.22 2.92
CA ARG A 391 -21.48 12.97 3.04
C ARG A 391 -22.60 12.32 2.24
N PRO A 392 -23.86 12.43 2.70
CA PRO A 392 -25.03 12.08 1.92
C PRO A 392 -25.09 12.80 0.56
N VAL A 393 -25.82 12.21 -0.38
CA VAL A 393 -26.21 12.85 -1.63
C VAL A 393 -27.15 14.00 -1.31
N ARG A 394 -26.85 15.19 -1.83
CA ARG A 394 -27.65 16.39 -1.64
C ARG A 394 -28.01 17.01 -2.98
N VAL A 395 -29.18 17.61 -3.06
CA VAL A 395 -29.68 18.30 -4.25
C VAL A 395 -29.96 19.74 -3.90
N GLU A 396 -29.52 20.63 -4.76
CA GLU A 396 -29.75 22.05 -4.66
C GLU A 396 -30.42 22.56 -5.94
N PHE A 397 -31.58 23.19 -5.79
CA PHE A 397 -32.25 23.87 -6.88
C PHE A 397 -31.91 25.36 -6.83
N HIS A 398 -31.16 25.84 -7.82
CA HIS A 398 -30.77 27.23 -7.96
C HIS A 398 -31.69 27.91 -8.97
N LEU A 399 -32.53 28.84 -8.51
CA LEU A 399 -33.46 29.58 -9.38
C LEU A 399 -32.72 30.48 -10.37
N ALA A 400 -33.24 30.58 -11.58
CA ALA A 400 -32.83 31.62 -12.52
C ALA A 400 -33.31 33.01 -12.08
N GLU A 401 -32.71 34.06 -12.64
CA GLU A 401 -33.14 35.43 -12.37
C GLU A 401 -34.60 35.64 -12.82
N GLY A 402 -35.43 36.20 -11.94
CA GLY A 402 -36.86 36.41 -12.20
C GLY A 402 -37.75 35.18 -11.98
N ALA A 403 -37.19 34.02 -11.61
CA ALA A 403 -37.96 32.85 -11.19
C ALA A 403 -38.22 32.85 -9.68
N ALA A 404 -39.37 32.30 -9.26
CA ALA A 404 -39.74 32.16 -7.85
C ALA A 404 -40.10 30.71 -7.52
N LEU A 405 -39.49 30.17 -6.47
CA LEU A 405 -39.83 28.83 -5.98
C LEU A 405 -41.19 28.85 -5.27
N LEU A 406 -42.13 28.04 -5.75
CA LEU A 406 -43.44 27.84 -5.13
C LEU A 406 -43.45 26.64 -4.17
N SER A 407 -42.59 25.63 -4.41
CA SER A 407 -42.40 24.52 -3.48
C SER A 407 -41.84 24.98 -2.14
N ARG A 408 -42.18 24.25 -1.06
CA ARG A 408 -41.72 24.55 0.31
C ARG A 408 -40.19 24.59 0.47
N GLN A 409 -39.46 23.80 -0.32
CA GLN A 409 -38.00 23.74 -0.27
C GLN A 409 -37.42 23.47 -1.66
N GLY A 410 -36.28 24.11 -1.96
CA GLY A 410 -35.51 23.88 -3.19
C GLY A 410 -34.40 22.86 -3.00
N HIS A 411 -34.02 22.56 -1.76
CA HIS A 411 -32.88 21.72 -1.42
C HIS A 411 -33.32 20.44 -0.71
N PHE A 412 -32.66 19.33 -1.02
CA PHE A 412 -32.96 18.01 -0.45
C PHE A 412 -31.68 17.31 0.01
N GLU A 413 -31.74 16.62 1.14
CA GLU A 413 -30.76 15.61 1.53
C GLU A 413 -31.37 14.23 1.29
N LEU A 414 -30.77 13.45 0.40
CA LEU A 414 -31.32 12.18 -0.09
C LEU A 414 -30.82 10.98 0.73
N GLY A 415 -29.93 11.20 1.68
CA GLY A 415 -29.15 10.13 2.30
C GLY A 415 -28.11 9.57 1.33
N HIS A 416 -27.68 8.33 1.56
CA HIS A 416 -26.86 7.61 0.59
C HIS A 416 -27.74 6.76 -0.33
N LEU A 417 -27.35 6.71 -1.60
CA LEU A 417 -27.92 5.82 -2.62
C LEU A 417 -27.15 4.50 -2.65
N SER A 418 -27.89 3.38 -2.74
CA SER A 418 -27.34 2.04 -3.00
C SER A 418 -26.69 1.98 -4.38
N GLY A 419 -25.81 1.00 -4.58
CA GLY A 419 -25.24 0.70 -5.90
C GLY A 419 -26.30 0.26 -6.90
N VAL A 420 -26.07 0.54 -8.18
CA VAL A 420 -26.83 0.09 -9.36
C VAL A 420 -28.26 0.66 -9.47
N ASN A 421 -29.06 0.52 -8.41
CA ASN A 421 -30.50 0.80 -8.43
C ASN A 421 -30.94 1.94 -7.51
N GLY A 422 -30.04 2.45 -6.66
CA GLY A 422 -30.38 3.48 -5.68
C GLY A 422 -30.82 4.77 -6.36
N SER A 423 -32.06 5.21 -6.13
CA SER A 423 -32.55 6.46 -6.71
C SER A 423 -33.59 7.17 -5.84
N ARG A 424 -33.79 8.47 -6.10
CA ARG A 424 -34.85 9.31 -5.52
C ARG A 424 -35.43 10.19 -6.62
N GLU A 425 -36.76 10.30 -6.64
CA GLU A 425 -37.46 11.25 -7.49
C GLU A 425 -37.74 12.54 -6.71
N LEU A 426 -37.56 13.66 -7.39
CA LEU A 426 -37.75 15.00 -6.85
C LEU A 426 -38.69 15.80 -7.74
N GLU A 427 -39.41 16.71 -7.11
CA GLU A 427 -40.38 17.58 -7.78
C GLU A 427 -40.34 19.00 -7.20
N TRP A 428 -40.36 19.98 -8.09
CA TRP A 428 -40.45 21.40 -7.77
C TRP A 428 -41.56 22.07 -8.58
N PHE A 429 -42.23 23.03 -7.97
CA PHE A 429 -43.09 23.99 -8.66
C PHE A 429 -42.41 25.36 -8.62
N VAL A 430 -42.30 26.00 -9.78
CA VAL A 430 -41.58 27.26 -9.97
C VAL A 430 -42.44 28.19 -10.83
N GLU A 431 -42.53 29.45 -10.44
CA GLU A 431 -43.09 30.52 -11.26
C GLU A 431 -41.97 31.19 -12.07
N GLY A 432 -42.20 31.47 -13.35
CA GLY A 432 -41.23 32.18 -14.20
C GLY A 432 -41.77 32.60 -15.56
N THR A 433 -41.13 33.58 -16.20
CA THR A 433 -41.60 34.21 -17.44
C THR A 433 -41.26 33.44 -18.74
N GLY A 434 -40.77 32.20 -18.62
CA GLY A 434 -40.26 31.36 -19.72
C GLY A 434 -38.76 31.59 -20.02
N GLY A 435 -38.05 30.53 -20.42
CA GLY A 435 -36.59 30.53 -20.58
C GLY A 435 -35.91 29.47 -19.70
N GLU A 436 -34.68 29.75 -19.23
CA GLU A 436 -34.04 28.98 -18.16
C GLU A 436 -34.76 29.29 -16.83
N ILE A 437 -35.30 28.27 -16.17
CA ILE A 437 -36.06 28.36 -14.92
C ILE A 437 -35.14 28.14 -13.71
N GLY A 438 -34.09 27.34 -13.88
CA GLY A 438 -33.06 27.16 -12.87
C GLY A 438 -32.01 26.11 -13.21
N GLU A 439 -31.19 25.77 -12.22
CA GLU A 439 -30.16 24.72 -12.29
C GLU A 439 -30.33 23.75 -11.12
N ILE A 440 -30.53 22.47 -11.44
CA ILE A 440 -30.45 21.38 -10.46
C ILE A 440 -28.97 21.03 -10.30
N ARG A 441 -28.44 21.14 -9.08
CA ARG A 441 -27.11 20.65 -8.71
C ARG A 441 -27.21 19.47 -7.77
N VAL A 442 -26.58 18.36 -8.11
CA VAL A 442 -26.44 17.21 -7.23
C VAL A 442 -25.01 17.13 -6.73
N LEU A 443 -24.86 17.10 -5.41
CA LEU A 443 -23.62 16.85 -4.71
C LEU A 443 -23.63 15.39 -4.24
N GLY A 444 -23.11 14.47 -5.04
CA GLY A 444 -23.27 13.02 -4.89
C GLY A 444 -22.25 12.33 -3.98
N GLY A 445 -21.43 13.08 -3.24
CA GLY A 445 -20.40 12.51 -2.38
C GLY A 445 -19.32 11.80 -3.20
N THR A 446 -19.11 10.50 -2.97
CA THR A 446 -18.19 9.68 -3.77
C THR A 446 -18.71 9.36 -5.17
N GLY A 447 -20.02 9.55 -5.42
CA GLY A 447 -20.61 9.36 -6.74
C GLY A 447 -20.37 10.50 -7.74
N GLY A 448 -19.63 11.53 -7.35
CA GLY A 448 -19.43 12.70 -8.18
C GLY A 448 -20.57 13.71 -8.10
N ASN A 449 -20.37 14.84 -8.77
CA ASN A 449 -21.35 15.92 -8.80
C ASN A 449 -21.88 16.06 -10.23
N VAL A 450 -23.18 16.27 -10.37
CA VAL A 450 -23.83 16.50 -11.68
C VAL A 450 -24.71 17.73 -11.59
N LYS A 451 -24.87 18.44 -12.71
CA LYS A 451 -25.78 19.58 -12.80
C LYS A 451 -26.51 19.61 -14.13
N VAL A 452 -27.76 20.05 -14.12
CA VAL A 452 -28.61 20.23 -15.30
C VAL A 452 -29.36 21.54 -15.17
N ARG A 453 -29.39 22.32 -16.27
CA ARG A 453 -30.24 23.51 -16.39
C ARG A 453 -31.60 23.10 -16.92
N VAL A 454 -32.64 23.71 -16.38
CA VAL A 454 -34.05 23.40 -16.65
C VAL A 454 -34.85 24.66 -16.95
#